data_AF-Q8QGN3-F1
#
_entry.id   AF-Q8QGN3-F1
#
_cell.length_a   1.000
_cell.length_b   1.000
_cell.length_c   1.000
_cell.angle_alpha   90.00
_cell.angle_beta   90.00
_cell.angle_gamma   90.00
#
_symmetry.space_group_name_H-M   'P 1'
#
loop_
_entity.id
_entity.type
_entity.pdbx_description
1 polymer ?
#
loop_
_entity_poly.entity_id
_entity_poly.type
_entity_poly.pdbx_seq_one_letter_code
_entity_poly.pdbx_strand_id
1 'polypeptide(L)'
;KFCDNKWMVAGKAEPAMPGRLYVHPDSPATGTHWMRQLVSFQKLKLTNNHLDPFGHIILNSMHKYQPRLHIVKADENNAFGSKNTAFCTHV
;
A
#
# COMPACT_ATOMS: atom_id res chain seq x y z
N LYS A 1 21.23 9.17 -2.88
CA LYS A 1 22.36 9.16 -1.91
C LYS A 1 22.23 10.35 -0.97
N PHE A 2 22.57 10.20 0.30
CA PHE A 2 22.68 11.32 1.24
C PHE A 2 24.17 11.67 1.40
N CYS A 3 24.56 12.92 1.11
CA CYS A 3 25.92 13.45 1.26
C CYS A 3 25.80 14.95 1.57
N ASP A 4 26.69 15.49 2.40
CA ASP A 4 26.72 16.93 2.74
C ASP A 4 25.36 17.47 3.22
N ASN A 5 24.70 16.71 4.09
CA ASN A 5 23.36 17.00 4.62
C ASN A 5 22.26 17.16 3.57
N LYS A 6 22.45 16.62 2.35
CA LYS A 6 21.50 16.71 1.24
C LYS A 6 21.25 15.37 0.57
N TRP A 7 20.01 15.18 0.13
CA TRP A 7 19.64 14.08 -0.75
C TRP A 7 19.95 14.45 -2.19
N MET A 8 20.74 13.61 -2.86
CA MET A 8 21.09 13.74 -4.27
C MET A 8 20.69 12.49 -5.05
N VAL A 9 20.28 12.67 -6.30
CA VAL A 9 20.07 11.58 -7.25
C VAL A 9 21.44 10.98 -7.58
N ALA A 10 21.58 9.68 -7.39
CA ALA A 10 22.86 8.97 -7.59
C ALA A 10 22.88 8.07 -8.83
N GLY A 11 21.77 8.00 -9.57
CA GLY A 11 21.61 7.13 -10.72
C GLY A 11 20.15 6.75 -10.94
N LYS A 12 19.93 5.82 -11.87
CA LYS A 12 18.63 5.22 -12.14
C LYS A 12 18.25 4.25 -11.02
N ALA A 13 16.97 4.21 -10.66
CA ALA A 13 16.43 3.24 -9.72
C ALA A 13 16.53 1.81 -10.26
N GLU A 14 16.76 0.86 -9.36
CA GLU A 14 16.55 -0.56 -9.65
C GLU A 14 15.06 -0.81 -9.95
N PRO A 15 14.71 -1.83 -10.77
CA PRO A 15 13.31 -2.18 -11.00
C PRO A 15 12.56 -2.41 -9.69
N ALA A 16 11.32 -1.92 -9.63
CA ALA A 16 10.45 -2.17 -8.49
C ALA A 16 10.06 -3.66 -8.45
N MET A 17 10.11 -4.26 -7.26
CA MET A 17 9.51 -5.57 -7.04
C MET A 17 8.00 -5.50 -7.27
N PRO A 18 7.35 -6.60 -7.69
CA PRO A 18 5.89 -6.66 -7.77
C PRO A 18 5.27 -6.16 -6.46
N GLY A 19 4.47 -5.11 -6.53
CA GLY A 19 3.97 -4.41 -5.36
C GLY A 19 3.08 -5.32 -4.51
N ARG A 20 3.50 -5.58 -3.27
CA ARG A 20 2.62 -6.17 -2.25
C ARG A 20 1.66 -5.10 -1.74
N LEU A 21 0.40 -5.47 -1.57
CA LEU A 21 -0.62 -4.61 -0.97
C LEU A 21 -0.78 -4.96 0.51
N TYR A 22 -0.93 -3.94 1.34
CA TYR A 22 -1.42 -4.12 2.70
C TYR A 22 -2.93 -3.92 2.72
N VAL A 23 -3.68 -4.97 3.05
CA VAL A 23 -5.13 -4.90 3.23
C VAL A 23 -5.41 -4.67 4.72
N HIS A 24 -6.23 -3.67 5.04
CA HIS A 24 -6.62 -3.40 6.42
C HIS A 24 -7.32 -4.66 7.01
N PRO A 25 -6.99 -5.09 8.24
CA PRO A 25 -7.50 -6.35 8.81
C PRO A 25 -9.02 -6.38 8.97
N ASP A 26 -9.66 -5.22 9.14
CA ASP A 26 -11.13 -5.12 9.21
C ASP A 26 -11.83 -5.30 7.85
N SER A 27 -11.10 -5.41 6.74
CA SER A 27 -11.71 -5.62 5.42
C SER A 27 -12.16 -7.08 5.22
N PRO A 28 -13.32 -7.32 4.57
CA PRO A 28 -14.28 -6.31 4.10
C PRO A 28 -15.20 -5.81 5.23
N ALA A 29 -15.56 -4.52 5.18
CA ALA A 29 -16.50 -3.91 6.11
C ALA A 29 -17.35 -2.83 5.44
N THR A 30 -18.50 -2.52 6.06
CA THR A 30 -19.45 -1.51 5.57
C THR A 30 -18.90 -0.10 5.68
N GLY A 31 -19.43 0.82 4.87
CA GLY A 31 -19.09 2.25 4.97
C GLY A 31 -19.31 2.81 6.38
N THR A 32 -20.41 2.40 7.05
CA THR A 32 -20.70 2.82 8.43
C THR A 32 -19.63 2.38 9.42
N HIS A 33 -19.04 1.19 9.27
CA HIS A 33 -17.92 0.74 10.09
C HIS A 33 -16.70 1.64 9.88
N TRP A 34 -16.33 1.92 8.62
CA TRP A 34 -15.17 2.75 8.29
C TRP A 34 -15.32 4.21 8.70
N MET A 35 -16.52 4.77 8.61
CA MET A 35 -16.78 6.18 8.96
C MET A 35 -16.94 6.40 10.47
N ARG A 36 -17.06 5.34 11.28
CA ARG A 36 -17.28 5.46 12.73
C ARG A 36 -16.06 6.01 13.47
N GLN A 37 -14.85 5.75 12.99
CA GLN A 37 -13.61 6.16 13.63
C GLN A 37 -12.44 6.21 12.64
N LEU A 38 -11.29 6.73 13.08
CA LEU A 38 -10.09 6.80 12.25
C LEU A 38 -9.63 5.41 11.79
N VAL A 39 -9.38 5.29 10.49
CA VAL A 39 -8.83 4.09 9.86
C VAL A 39 -7.30 4.12 9.98
N SER A 40 -6.72 3.20 10.75
CA SER A 40 -5.28 3.20 11.06
C SER A 40 -4.53 2.06 10.38
N PHE A 41 -3.44 2.41 9.68
CA PHE A 41 -2.54 1.46 9.03
C PHE A 41 -1.26 1.19 9.84
N GLN A 42 -1.28 1.46 11.16
CA GLN A 42 -0.08 1.35 12.04
C GLN A 42 0.56 -0.05 12.08
N LYS A 43 -0.18 -1.10 11.71
CA LYS A 43 0.31 -2.48 11.67
C LYS A 43 1.04 -2.82 10.36
N LEU A 44 1.05 -1.91 9.38
CA LEU A 44 1.79 -2.06 8.13
C LEU A 44 3.30 -2.10 8.44
N LYS A 45 3.99 -3.04 7.81
CA LYS A 45 5.44 -3.21 7.96
C LYS A 45 6.14 -3.10 6.61
N LEU A 46 7.32 -2.48 6.66
CA LEU A 46 8.24 -2.34 5.54
C LEU A 46 9.44 -3.25 5.76
N THR A 47 9.96 -3.84 4.69
CA THR A 47 11.14 -4.70 4.75
C THR A 47 12.02 -4.47 3.52
N ASN A 48 13.33 -4.63 3.68
CA ASN A 48 14.28 -4.69 2.58
C ASN A 48 14.67 -6.15 2.23
N ASN A 49 14.12 -7.14 2.95
CA ASN A 49 14.31 -8.55 2.63
C ASN A 49 13.41 -8.93 1.44
N HIS A 50 14.03 -9.18 0.28
CA HIS A 50 13.31 -9.56 -0.95
C HIS A 50 12.64 -10.94 -0.88
N LEU A 51 13.04 -11.78 0.08
CA LEU A 51 12.49 -13.11 0.32
C LEU A 51 11.59 -13.13 1.57
N ASP A 52 11.04 -11.98 1.97
CA ASP A 52 10.18 -11.88 3.17
C ASP A 52 8.97 -12.84 3.09
N PRO A 53 8.84 -13.78 4.05
CA PRO A 53 7.77 -14.79 4.04
C PRO A 53 6.46 -14.29 4.66
N PHE A 54 6.45 -13.11 5.27
CA PHE A 54 5.34 -12.60 6.08
C PHE A 54 4.37 -11.70 5.30
N GLY A 55 4.63 -11.48 4.01
CA GLY A 55 3.78 -10.62 3.16
C GLY A 55 3.97 -9.12 3.45
N HIS A 56 5.04 -8.71 4.14
CA HIS A 56 5.34 -7.30 4.36
C HIS A 56 5.65 -6.57 3.04
N ILE A 57 5.47 -5.25 3.00
CA ILE A 57 5.77 -4.44 1.82
C ILE A 57 7.29 -4.37 1.65
N ILE A 58 7.78 -4.87 0.52
CA ILE A 58 9.21 -4.90 0.19
C ILE A 58 9.58 -3.58 -0.51
N LEU A 59 10.56 -2.87 0.03
CA LEU A 59 11.11 -1.64 -0.54
C LEU A 59 12.63 -1.76 -0.70
N ASN A 60 13.16 -1.08 -1.72
CA ASN A 60 14.59 -0.93 -1.93
C ASN A 60 15.10 0.26 -1.13
N SER A 61 16.18 0.07 -0.37
CA SER A 61 16.86 1.16 0.31
C SER A 61 17.26 2.27 -0.66
N MET A 62 17.32 3.51 -0.18
CA MET A 62 17.73 4.70 -0.96
C MET A 62 16.82 5.09 -2.13
N HIS A 63 15.60 4.56 -2.17
CA HIS A 63 14.57 4.93 -3.14
C HIS A 63 13.48 5.78 -2.48
N LYS A 64 12.86 6.68 -3.25
CA LYS A 64 11.72 7.49 -2.80
C LYS A 64 10.42 6.78 -3.17
N TYR A 65 9.49 6.71 -2.22
CA TYR A 65 8.19 6.06 -2.38
C TYR A 65 7.05 7.03 -2.08
N GLN A 66 5.89 6.77 -2.69
CA GLN A 66 4.64 7.48 -2.45
C GLN A 66 3.60 6.47 -1.92
N PRO A 67 3.19 6.56 -0.64
CA PRO A 67 2.06 5.79 -0.14
C PRO A 67 0.79 6.11 -0.94
N ARG A 68 -0.06 5.10 -1.16
CA ARG A 68 -1.35 5.26 -1.84
C ARG A 68 -2.42 4.52 -1.05
N LEU A 69 -3.58 5.16 -0.89
CA LEU A 69 -4.75 4.56 -0.27
C LEU A 69 -5.73 4.13 -1.36
N HIS A 70 -6.10 2.85 -1.35
CA HIS A 70 -7.07 2.29 -2.28
C HIS A 70 -8.34 1.90 -1.54
N ILE A 71 -9.49 2.39 -2.00
CA ILE A 71 -10.82 2.01 -1.49
C ILE A 71 -11.52 1.25 -2.61
N VAL A 72 -11.92 0.01 -2.34
CA VAL A 72 -12.62 -0.85 -3.30
C VAL A 72 -14.06 -1.03 -2.82
N LYS A 73 -15.02 -0.62 -3.65
CA LYS A 73 -16.44 -0.81 -3.37
C LYS A 73 -16.88 -2.19 -3.86
N ALA A 74 -17.58 -2.94 -3.00
CA ALA A 74 -18.27 -4.15 -3.41
C ALA A 74 -19.37 -3.83 -4.44
N ASP A 75 -19.74 -4.81 -5.26
CA ASP A 75 -20.83 -4.66 -6.21
C ASP A 75 -22.21 -4.66 -5.52
N GLU A 76 -23.28 -4.64 -6.31
CA GLU A 76 -24.66 -4.60 -5.82
C GLU A 76 -25.04 -5.83 -5.00
N ASN A 77 -24.33 -6.96 -5.17
CA ASN A 77 -24.52 -8.18 -4.40
C ASN A 77 -23.57 -8.27 -3.20
N ASN A 78 -22.89 -7.16 -2.85
CA ASN A 78 -21.83 -7.10 -1.85
C ASN A 78 -20.67 -8.07 -2.14
N ALA A 79 -20.44 -8.41 -3.41
CA ALA A 79 -19.35 -9.28 -3.83
C ALA A 79 -18.15 -8.47 -4.35
N PHE A 80 -16.96 -9.09 -4.25
CA PHE A 80 -15.72 -8.60 -4.86
C PHE A 80 -15.32 -9.52 -6.01
N GLY A 81 -14.77 -8.98 -7.10
CA GLY A 81 -14.31 -9.76 -8.24
C GLY A 81 -15.26 -9.79 -9.44
N SER A 82 -16.43 -9.14 -9.36
CA SER A 82 -17.23 -8.88 -10.56
C SER A 82 -16.63 -7.72 -11.38
N LYS A 83 -16.98 -7.65 -12.66
CA LYS A 83 -16.53 -6.56 -13.54
C LYS A 83 -17.00 -5.17 -13.09
N ASN A 84 -17.97 -5.11 -12.18
CA ASN A 84 -18.59 -3.89 -11.69
C ASN A 84 -17.96 -3.36 -10.39
N THR A 85 -16.94 -4.04 -9.85
CA THR A 85 -16.20 -3.48 -8.70
C THR A 85 -15.40 -2.26 -9.12
N ALA A 86 -15.65 -1.13 -8.47
CA ALA A 86 -14.93 0.11 -8.68
C ALA A 86 -13.91 0.33 -7.56
N PHE A 87 -12.79 0.97 -7.88
CA PHE A 87 -11.82 1.42 -6.90
C PHE A 87 -11.51 2.91 -7.06
N CYS A 88 -11.26 3.57 -5.94
CA CYS A 88 -10.73 4.94 -5.89
C CYS A 88 -9.33 4.90 -5.27
N THR A 89 -8.40 5.69 -5.81
CA THR A 89 -7.05 5.84 -5.27
C THR A 89 -6.83 7.26 -4.78
N HIS A 90 -6.38 7.40 -3.54
CA HIS A 90 -5.86 8.64 -2.97
C HIS A 90 -4.33 8.53 -2.86
N VAL A 91 -3.64 9.62 -3.16
CA VAL A 91 -2.16 9.71 -3.18
C VAL A 91 -1.70 10.69 -2.11
#